data_AF-A0A538BZL3-F1
#
_entry.id   AF-A0A538BZL3-F1
#
_cell.length_a   1.000
_cell.length_b   1.000
_cell.length_c   1.000
_cell.angle_alpha   90.00
_cell.angle_beta   90.00
_cell.angle_gamma   90.00
#
_symmetry.space_group_name_H-M   'P 1'
#
loop_
_entity.id
_entity.type
_entity.pdbx_description
1 polymer ?
#
loop_
_entity_poly.entity_id
_entity_poly.type
_entity_poly.pdbx_seq_one_letter_code
_entity_poly.pdbx_strand_id
1 'polypeptide(L)'
;MVAAIAFLLGFIVIGLAVLFFAFGGGPRGAREQLHSQSRGASRAIVIIIGLFAVVIGIGVPALVMAANNNSEAKEAPGGVNLTNAQQHGRILFAKNCNTCHTLKAAHGAGKVGPNLDVLIAGINGSSPQDTIKNRITFIEDAIKNGRARGSGQMPAELLDGQDAQDVANFVATVAGR
;
A
#
# COMPACT_ATOMS: atom_id res chain seq x y z
N MET A 1 2.52 -8.24 1.48
CA MET A 1 1.92 -9.26 2.38
C MET A 1 2.76 -9.59 3.61
N VAL A 2 4.08 -9.78 3.50
CA VAL A 2 4.92 -10.17 4.65
C VAL A 2 4.91 -9.10 5.76
N ALA A 3 4.91 -7.81 5.41
CA ALA A 3 4.82 -6.72 6.37
C ALA A 3 3.48 -6.67 7.13
N ALA A 4 2.38 -6.93 6.43
CA ALA A 4 1.04 -7.00 7.04
C ALA A 4 0.93 -8.22 7.98
N ILE A 5 1.52 -9.36 7.61
CA ILE A 5 1.55 -10.57 8.45
C ILE A 5 2.42 -10.32 9.69
N ALA A 6 3.59 -9.69 9.56
CA ALA A 6 4.44 -9.36 10.70
C ALA A 6 3.76 -8.37 11.66
N PHE A 7 3.07 -7.35 11.12
CA PHE A 7 2.29 -6.40 11.91
C PHE A 7 1.12 -7.08 12.63
N LEU A 8 0.37 -7.96 11.96
CA LEU A 8 -0.71 -8.75 12.54
C LEU A 8 -0.20 -9.70 13.62
N LEU A 9 0.91 -10.40 13.39
CA LEU A 9 1.51 -11.29 14.39
C LEU A 9 1.98 -10.49 15.61
N GLY A 10 2.56 -9.30 15.42
CA GLY A 10 2.91 -8.40 16.52
C GLY A 10 1.70 -8.01 17.36
N PHE A 11 0.60 -7.61 16.71
CA PHE A 11 -0.66 -7.28 17.41
C PHE A 11 -1.30 -8.49 18.09
N ILE A 12 -1.23 -9.67 17.49
CA ILE A 12 -1.73 -10.92 18.10
C ILE A 12 -0.91 -11.28 19.33
N VAL A 13 0.43 -11.16 19.29
CA VAL A 13 1.29 -11.41 20.45
C VAL A 13 1.02 -10.41 21.57
N ILE A 14 0.88 -9.13 21.25
CA ILE A 14 0.52 -8.10 22.24
C ILE A 14 -0.88 -8.37 22.81
N GLY A 15 -1.84 -8.69 21.96
CA GLY A 15 -3.21 -9.03 22.36
C GLY A 15 -3.25 -10.24 23.27
N LEU A 16 -2.55 -11.33 22.92
CA LEU A 16 -2.45 -12.54 23.74
C LEU A 16 -1.71 -12.28 25.05
N ALA A 17 -0.68 -11.43 25.06
CA ALA A 17 0.01 -11.05 26.30
C ALA A 17 -0.94 -10.29 27.22
N VAL A 18 -1.64 -9.26 26.71
CA VAL A 18 -2.63 -8.50 27.49
C VAL A 18 -3.75 -9.40 27.99
N LEU A 19 -4.23 -10.32 27.14
CA LEU A 19 -5.31 -11.25 27.47
C LEU A 19 -4.86 -12.28 28.51
N PHE A 20 -3.64 -12.80 28.41
CA PHE A 20 -3.02 -13.67 29.42
C PHE A 20 -2.84 -12.94 30.77
N PHE A 21 -2.40 -11.67 30.76
CA PHE A 21 -2.32 -10.86 31.98
C PHE A 21 -3.70 -10.49 32.55
N ALA A 22 -4.72 -10.34 31.71
CA ALA A 22 -6.09 -10.07 32.14
C ALA A 22 -6.78 -11.30 32.74
N PHE A 23 -6.58 -12.49 32.15
CA PHE A 23 -7.20 -13.74 32.59
C PHE A 23 -6.37 -14.55 33.59
N GLY A 24 -5.05 -14.33 33.68
CA GLY A 24 -4.12 -15.02 34.59
C GLY A 24 -4.18 -14.58 36.06
N GLY A 25 -5.04 -13.61 36.38
CA GLY A 25 -5.24 -13.10 37.73
C GLY A 25 -5.14 -11.59 37.72
N GLY A 26 -6.30 -10.93 37.89
CA GLY A 26 -6.41 -9.47 37.88
C GLY A 26 -5.48 -8.75 38.89
N PRO A 27 -5.58 -7.42 39.04
CA PRO A 27 -4.62 -6.61 39.80
C PRO A 27 -4.42 -7.03 41.28
N ARG A 28 -5.31 -7.85 41.83
CA ARG A 28 -5.15 -8.51 43.14
C ARG A 28 -4.31 -9.79 43.10
N GLY A 29 -4.48 -10.65 42.09
CA GLY A 29 -3.69 -11.90 41.92
C GLY A 29 -2.25 -11.67 41.47
N ALA A 30 -2.01 -10.66 40.62
CA ALA A 30 -0.66 -10.22 40.27
C ALA A 30 0.11 -9.70 41.51
N ARG A 31 -0.59 -9.05 42.47
CA ARG A 31 0.00 -8.66 43.75
C ARG A 31 0.29 -9.87 44.64
N GLU A 32 -0.61 -10.85 44.70
CA GLU A 32 -0.44 -12.08 45.49
C GLU A 32 0.81 -12.88 45.06
N GLN A 33 1.05 -13.02 43.75
CA GLN A 33 2.24 -13.72 43.21
C GLN A 33 3.55 -12.90 43.35
N LEU A 34 3.44 -11.57 43.44
CA LEU A 34 4.57 -10.69 43.77
C LEU A 34 4.96 -10.74 45.26
N HIS A 35 4.07 -11.18 46.15
CA HIS A 35 4.33 -11.24 47.59
C HIS A 35 5.09 -12.50 48.02
N SER A 36 5.21 -13.55 47.18
CA SER A 36 6.03 -14.73 47.47
C SER A 36 7.42 -14.72 46.80
N GLN A 37 7.76 -13.68 46.05
CA GLN A 37 9.06 -13.57 45.38
C GLN A 37 9.91 -12.44 45.98
N SER A 38 11.21 -12.72 46.15
CA SER A 38 12.17 -11.77 46.71
C SER A 38 12.20 -10.46 45.89
N ARG A 39 12.45 -9.33 46.57
CA ARG A 39 12.51 -7.98 45.98
C ARG A 39 13.40 -7.86 44.72
N GLY A 40 14.36 -8.79 44.54
CA GLY A 40 15.22 -8.87 43.36
C GLY A 40 14.54 -9.49 42.14
N ALA A 41 13.73 -10.54 42.33
CA ALA A 41 13.04 -11.24 41.24
C ALA A 41 11.97 -10.36 40.59
N SER A 42 11.22 -9.59 41.40
CA SER A 42 10.23 -8.63 40.91
C SER A 42 10.85 -7.50 40.07
N ARG A 43 12.06 -7.04 40.43
CA ARG A 43 12.78 -6.01 39.66
C ARG A 43 13.31 -6.59 38.34
N ALA A 44 13.81 -7.82 38.34
CA ALA A 44 14.28 -8.48 37.13
C ALA A 44 13.15 -8.67 36.10
N ILE A 45 11.96 -9.09 36.56
CA ILE A 45 10.79 -9.29 35.68
C ILE A 45 10.37 -7.97 35.02
N VAL A 46 10.31 -6.87 35.77
CA VAL A 46 9.93 -5.56 35.21
C VAL A 46 10.97 -5.06 34.19
N ILE A 47 12.26 -5.27 34.45
CA ILE A 47 13.33 -4.89 33.51
C ILE A 47 13.24 -5.71 32.22
N ILE A 48 13.00 -7.02 32.32
CA ILE A 48 12.85 -7.91 31.16
C ILE A 48 11.65 -7.51 30.31
N ILE A 49 10.49 -7.25 30.94
CA ILE A 49 9.28 -6.79 30.24
C ILE A 49 9.53 -5.44 29.56
N GLY A 50 10.18 -4.49 30.24
CA GLY A 50 10.54 -3.19 29.68
C GLY A 50 11.47 -3.31 28.47
N LEU A 51 12.50 -4.15 28.54
CA LEU A 51 13.40 -4.42 27.42
C LEU A 51 12.67 -5.07 26.25
N PHE A 52 11.78 -6.03 26.53
CA PHE A 52 11.00 -6.70 25.49
C PHE A 52 10.04 -5.73 24.79
N ALA A 53 9.39 -4.85 25.55
CA ALA A 53 8.51 -3.81 25.00
C ALA A 53 9.27 -2.81 24.12
N VAL A 54 10.50 -2.43 24.51
CA VAL A 54 11.36 -1.56 23.70
C VAL A 54 11.83 -2.26 22.41
N VAL A 55 12.25 -3.52 22.49
CA VAL A 55 12.66 -4.32 21.33
C VAL A 55 11.50 -4.53 20.36
N ILE A 56 10.29 -4.80 20.84
CA ILE A 56 9.11 -4.90 19.96
C ILE A 56 8.74 -3.52 19.41
N GLY A 57 8.68 -2.50 20.26
CA GLY A 57 8.25 -1.15 19.91
C GLY A 57 9.18 -0.44 18.92
N ILE A 58 10.46 -0.79 18.88
CA ILE A 58 11.44 -0.22 17.94
C ILE A 58 11.82 -1.23 16.85
N GLY A 59 12.07 -2.48 17.22
CA GLY A 59 12.54 -3.53 16.32
C GLY A 59 11.51 -3.95 15.28
N VAL A 60 10.23 -4.05 15.64
CA VAL A 60 9.18 -4.39 14.66
C VAL A 60 9.00 -3.26 13.63
N PRO A 61 8.84 -1.97 14.02
CA PRO A 61 8.81 -0.89 13.04
C PRO A 61 10.08 -0.81 12.16
N ALA A 62 11.27 -0.94 12.75
CA ALA A 62 12.52 -0.92 12.00
C ALA A 62 12.61 -2.06 10.96
N LEU A 63 12.20 -3.27 11.34
CA LEU A 63 12.15 -4.43 10.45
C LEU A 63 11.14 -4.22 9.31
N VAL A 64 9.96 -3.68 9.61
CA VAL A 64 8.95 -3.38 8.59
C VAL A 64 9.46 -2.34 7.59
N MET A 65 10.11 -1.28 8.06
CA MET A 65 10.71 -0.28 7.16
C MET A 65 11.82 -0.89 6.29
N ALA A 66 12.66 -1.75 6.86
CA ALA A 66 13.75 -2.42 6.17
C ALA A 66 13.31 -3.56 5.23
N ALA A 67 12.08 -4.06 5.37
CA ALA A 67 11.49 -5.04 4.45
C ALA A 67 10.69 -4.35 3.33
N ASN A 68 10.07 -3.19 3.62
CA ASN A 68 9.24 -2.47 2.65
C ASN A 68 10.04 -1.74 1.56
N ASN A 69 11.31 -1.41 1.80
CA ASN A 69 12.19 -0.77 0.81
C ASN A 69 12.51 -1.68 -0.41
N ASN A 70 12.36 -3.00 -0.28
CA ASN A 70 12.96 -3.94 -1.22
C ASN A 70 11.97 -4.68 -2.14
N SER A 71 10.65 -4.66 -1.90
CA SER A 71 9.75 -5.58 -2.64
C SER A 71 8.34 -5.10 -2.96
N GLU A 72 7.69 -4.26 -2.15
CA GLU A 72 6.26 -3.93 -2.39
C GLU A 72 6.06 -2.85 -3.46
N ALA A 73 7.07 -2.00 -3.70
CA ALA A 73 6.97 -0.96 -4.72
C ALA A 73 6.95 -1.54 -6.15
N LYS A 74 7.58 -2.69 -6.40
CA LYS A 74 7.77 -3.25 -7.75
C LYS A 74 6.60 -4.11 -8.23
N GLU A 75 5.80 -4.62 -7.31
CA GLU A 75 4.72 -5.54 -7.64
C GLU A 75 3.39 -4.79 -7.69
N ALA A 76 2.78 -4.72 -8.88
CA ALA A 76 1.40 -4.30 -9.02
C ALA A 76 0.45 -5.50 -8.75
N PRO A 77 -0.76 -5.27 -8.19
CA PRO A 77 -1.83 -6.25 -8.20
C PRO A 77 -2.01 -6.82 -9.60
N GLY A 78 -2.06 -8.15 -9.71
CA GLY A 78 -2.06 -8.86 -11.00
C GLY A 78 -0.72 -9.45 -11.43
N GLY A 79 0.32 -9.43 -10.56
CA GLY A 79 1.60 -10.12 -10.80
C GLY A 79 2.49 -9.44 -11.83
N VAL A 80 2.34 -8.11 -11.99
CA VAL A 80 3.14 -7.33 -12.94
C VAL A 80 4.31 -6.70 -12.22
N ASN A 81 5.52 -7.03 -12.66
CA ASN A 81 6.73 -6.36 -12.21
C ASN A 81 6.88 -5.03 -12.94
N LEU A 82 6.77 -3.94 -12.20
CA LEU A 82 6.82 -2.57 -12.72
C LEU A 82 8.26 -2.09 -12.88
N THR A 83 8.54 -1.42 -14.00
CA THR A 83 9.76 -0.63 -14.16
C THR A 83 9.75 0.59 -13.23
N ASN A 84 10.91 1.19 -12.96
CA ASN A 84 10.99 2.40 -12.12
C ASN A 84 10.05 3.54 -12.61
N ALA A 85 9.94 3.72 -13.93
CA ALA A 85 9.02 4.68 -14.53
C ALA A 85 7.55 4.32 -14.26
N GLN A 86 7.18 3.05 -14.38
CA GLN A 86 5.81 2.61 -14.07
C GLN A 86 5.49 2.67 -12.57
N GLN A 87 6.48 2.48 -11.70
CA GLN A 87 6.33 2.70 -10.26
C GLN A 87 6.06 4.18 -9.96
N HIS A 88 6.82 5.07 -10.59
CA HIS A 88 6.61 6.51 -10.48
C HIS A 88 5.22 6.90 -10.99
N GLY A 89 4.83 6.39 -12.16
CA GLY A 89 3.50 6.53 -12.72
C GLY A 89 2.39 6.01 -11.79
N ARG A 90 2.59 4.89 -11.10
CA ARG A 90 1.64 4.38 -10.10
C ARG A 90 1.46 5.36 -8.93
N ILE A 91 2.53 5.95 -8.43
CA ILE A 91 2.49 6.94 -7.35
C ILE A 91 1.73 8.19 -7.79
N LEU A 92 2.04 8.70 -8.99
CA LEU A 92 1.37 9.86 -9.57
C LEU A 92 -0.12 9.58 -9.83
N PHE A 93 -0.46 8.39 -10.33
CA PHE A 93 -1.84 7.96 -10.52
C PHE A 93 -2.61 7.94 -9.20
N ALA A 94 -2.01 7.40 -8.13
CA ALA A 94 -2.64 7.33 -6.82
C ALA A 94 -2.95 8.73 -6.26
N LYS A 95 -2.07 9.71 -6.50
CA LYS A 95 -2.23 11.10 -6.05
C LYS A 95 -3.26 11.89 -6.84
N ASN A 96 -3.27 11.72 -8.17
CA ASN A 96 -3.97 12.65 -9.07
C ASN A 96 -5.22 12.04 -9.74
N CYS A 97 -5.32 10.72 -9.84
CA CYS A 97 -6.31 10.06 -10.71
C CYS A 97 -7.25 9.10 -9.95
N ASN A 98 -6.76 8.44 -8.90
CA ASN A 98 -7.46 7.38 -8.16
C ASN A 98 -8.83 7.81 -7.61
N THR A 99 -8.93 9.04 -7.10
CA THR A 99 -10.18 9.58 -6.55
C THR A 99 -11.32 9.60 -7.57
N CYS A 100 -11.00 9.82 -8.84
CA CYS A 100 -11.98 9.89 -9.91
C CYS A 100 -12.14 8.56 -10.66
N HIS A 101 -11.06 7.81 -10.89
CA HIS A 101 -11.03 6.65 -11.76
C HIS A 101 -10.91 5.32 -11.02
N THR A 102 -11.63 4.31 -11.51
CA THR A 102 -11.39 2.91 -11.12
C THR A 102 -10.19 2.37 -11.89
N LEU A 103 -9.23 1.78 -11.18
CA LEU A 103 -8.09 1.04 -11.74
C LEU A 103 -7.58 0.04 -10.69
N LYS A 104 -7.87 -1.24 -10.86
CA LYS A 104 -7.62 -2.30 -9.88
C LYS A 104 -6.15 -2.40 -9.48
N ALA A 105 -5.23 -2.30 -10.44
CA ALA A 105 -3.79 -2.36 -10.19
C ALA A 105 -3.24 -1.18 -9.35
N ALA A 106 -3.99 -0.09 -9.24
CA ALA A 106 -3.66 1.03 -8.36
C ALA A 106 -4.54 1.07 -7.09
N HIS A 107 -5.35 0.03 -6.85
CA HIS A 107 -6.43 0.05 -5.87
C HIS A 107 -7.36 1.25 -6.05
N GLY A 108 -7.55 1.65 -7.31
CA GLY A 108 -8.39 2.75 -7.71
C GLY A 108 -9.86 2.38 -7.67
N ALA A 109 -10.67 3.15 -6.94
CA ALA A 109 -12.10 2.87 -6.78
C ALA A 109 -13.01 4.05 -7.17
N GLY A 110 -12.43 5.13 -7.72
CA GLY A 110 -13.18 6.30 -8.15
C GLY A 110 -14.27 5.97 -9.17
N LYS A 111 -15.42 6.64 -9.05
CA LYS A 111 -16.61 6.44 -9.91
C LYS A 111 -17.03 7.68 -10.69
N VAL A 112 -16.31 8.79 -10.53
CA VAL A 112 -16.58 10.04 -11.25
C VAL A 112 -16.14 9.91 -12.71
N GLY A 113 -14.95 9.35 -12.92
CA GLY A 113 -14.41 8.99 -14.22
C GLY A 113 -14.70 7.54 -14.59
N PRO A 114 -14.50 7.17 -15.87
CA PRO A 114 -14.66 5.81 -16.34
C PRO A 114 -13.72 4.82 -15.63
N ASN A 115 -14.13 3.56 -15.62
CA ASN A 115 -13.26 2.45 -15.23
C ASN A 115 -12.18 2.24 -16.29
N LEU A 116 -10.93 2.48 -15.92
CA LEU A 116 -9.79 2.40 -16.82
C LEU A 116 -9.42 0.96 -17.17
N ASP A 117 -9.73 -0.02 -16.32
CA ASP A 117 -9.56 -1.44 -16.64
C ASP A 117 -10.45 -1.89 -17.80
N VAL A 118 -11.54 -1.17 -18.06
CA VAL A 118 -12.46 -1.46 -19.17
C VAL A 118 -12.12 -0.57 -20.36
N LEU A 119 -12.07 0.75 -20.15
CA LEU A 119 -11.89 1.72 -21.23
C LEU A 119 -10.55 1.53 -21.94
N ILE A 120 -9.46 1.41 -21.19
CA ILE A 120 -8.12 1.31 -21.76
C ILE A 120 -7.88 -0.10 -22.33
N ALA A 121 -8.43 -1.13 -21.70
CA ALA A 121 -8.33 -2.50 -22.23
C ALA A 121 -9.03 -2.66 -23.59
N GLY A 122 -10.09 -1.89 -23.84
CA GLY A 122 -10.80 -1.87 -25.13
C GLY A 122 -10.03 -1.19 -26.26
N ILE A 123 -8.98 -0.41 -25.97
CA ILE A 123 -8.13 0.22 -26.98
C ILE A 123 -7.13 -0.80 -27.50
N ASN A 124 -7.22 -1.08 -28.81
CA ASN A 124 -6.39 -2.04 -29.52
C ASN A 124 -5.69 -1.37 -30.72
N GLY A 125 -4.64 -2.01 -31.22
CA GLY A 125 -3.92 -1.63 -32.43
C GLY A 125 -3.71 -2.82 -33.36
N SER A 126 -3.10 -2.57 -34.51
CA SER A 126 -2.75 -3.57 -35.52
C SER A 126 -1.71 -4.60 -35.04
N SER A 127 -0.94 -4.25 -34.01
CA SER A 127 0.04 -5.12 -33.34
C SER A 127 -0.01 -4.92 -31.81
N PRO A 128 0.62 -5.80 -31.01
CA PRO A 128 0.76 -5.58 -29.57
C PRO A 128 1.48 -4.26 -29.22
N GLN A 129 2.50 -3.90 -29.98
CA GLN A 129 3.24 -2.64 -29.82
C GLN A 129 2.35 -1.44 -30.14
N ASP A 130 1.57 -1.50 -31.23
CA ASP A 130 0.61 -0.45 -31.58
C ASP A 130 -0.49 -0.33 -30.53
N THR A 131 -0.94 -1.45 -29.96
CA THR A 131 -1.94 -1.45 -28.88
C THR A 131 -1.46 -0.66 -27.68
N ILE A 132 -0.24 -0.92 -27.21
CA ILE A 132 0.34 -0.18 -26.09
C ILE A 132 0.55 1.28 -26.45
N LYS A 133 1.05 1.59 -27.65
CA LYS A 133 1.23 2.97 -28.11
C LYS A 133 -0.10 3.74 -28.18
N ASN A 134 -1.15 3.12 -28.70
CA ASN A 134 -2.49 3.71 -28.80
C ASN A 134 -3.06 4.02 -27.41
N ARG A 135 -2.90 3.10 -26.46
CA ARG A 135 -3.29 3.32 -25.06
C ARG A 135 -2.55 4.48 -24.43
N ILE A 136 -1.22 4.51 -24.55
CA ILE A 136 -0.39 5.60 -24.02
C ILE A 136 -0.83 6.94 -24.60
N THR A 137 -0.95 7.02 -25.93
CA THR A 137 -1.35 8.24 -26.64
C THR A 137 -2.72 8.74 -26.17
N PHE A 138 -3.68 7.83 -26.01
CA PHE A 138 -5.01 8.17 -25.51
C PHE A 138 -4.97 8.73 -24.08
N ILE A 139 -4.15 8.14 -23.21
CA ILE A 139 -4.04 8.56 -21.82
C ILE A 139 -3.32 9.92 -21.72
N GLU A 140 -2.21 10.11 -22.43
CA GLU A 140 -1.48 11.39 -22.46
C GLU A 140 -2.36 12.52 -23.01
N ASP A 141 -3.14 12.27 -24.06
CA ASP A 141 -4.11 13.25 -24.57
C ASP A 141 -5.18 13.58 -23.54
N ALA A 142 -5.69 12.58 -22.80
CA ALA A 142 -6.66 12.80 -21.73
C ALA A 142 -6.08 13.62 -20.56
N ILE A 143 -4.85 13.35 -20.16
CA ILE A 143 -4.14 14.09 -19.11
C ILE A 143 -3.93 15.54 -19.54
N LYS A 144 -3.49 15.76 -20.78
CA LYS A 144 -3.15 17.09 -21.29
C LYS A 144 -4.39 17.93 -21.56
N ASN A 145 -5.36 17.39 -22.29
CA ASN A 145 -6.50 18.16 -22.80
C ASN A 145 -7.75 18.03 -21.92
N GLY A 146 -7.77 17.10 -20.97
CA GLY A 146 -8.96 16.79 -20.18
C GLY A 146 -10.10 16.26 -21.05
N ARG A 147 -11.28 16.14 -20.44
CA ARG A 147 -12.55 15.74 -21.11
C ARG A 147 -13.74 16.64 -20.73
N ALA A 148 -13.50 17.67 -19.93
CA ALA A 148 -14.49 18.65 -19.47
C ALA A 148 -15.28 19.36 -20.59
N ARG A 149 -14.75 19.41 -21.82
CA ARG A 149 -15.33 20.16 -22.95
C ARG A 149 -16.09 19.31 -23.98
N GLY A 150 -16.61 18.14 -23.59
CA GLY A 150 -17.51 17.38 -24.48
C GLY A 150 -17.70 15.90 -24.19
N SER A 151 -16.98 15.31 -23.23
CA SER A 151 -17.05 13.85 -22.98
C SER A 151 -16.78 13.41 -21.54
N GLY A 152 -16.75 14.34 -20.57
CA GLY A 152 -16.59 14.02 -19.16
C GLY A 152 -16.37 15.27 -18.29
N GLN A 153 -15.97 15.07 -17.03
CA GLN A 153 -15.60 16.14 -16.09
C GLN A 153 -14.11 16.16 -15.77
N MET A 154 -13.30 15.39 -16.51
CA MET A 154 -11.85 15.32 -16.29
C MET A 154 -11.20 16.68 -16.63
N PRO A 155 -10.52 17.35 -15.69
CA PRO A 155 -9.79 18.58 -15.96
C PRO A 155 -8.58 18.34 -16.87
N ALA A 156 -8.13 19.40 -17.53
CA ALA A 156 -6.94 19.40 -18.37
C ALA A 156 -5.66 19.67 -17.56
N GLU A 157 -4.50 19.44 -18.19
CA GLU A 157 -3.18 19.79 -17.66
C GLU A 157 -2.89 19.23 -16.25
N LEU A 158 -3.33 17.99 -15.99
CA LEU A 158 -3.15 17.36 -14.68
C LEU A 158 -1.69 17.01 -14.39
N LEU A 159 -0.94 16.64 -15.43
CA LEU A 159 0.49 16.33 -15.41
C LEU A 159 1.09 16.69 -16.77
N ASP A 160 2.39 16.89 -16.81
CA ASP A 160 3.13 17.21 -18.03
C ASP A 160 4.41 16.35 -18.16
N GLY A 161 5.08 16.49 -19.31
CA GLY A 161 6.38 15.88 -19.58
C GLY A 161 6.48 14.40 -19.20
N GLN A 162 7.51 14.09 -18.41
CA GLN A 162 7.80 12.72 -17.99
C GLN A 162 6.74 12.15 -17.05
N ASP A 163 6.14 12.98 -16.19
CA ASP A 163 5.14 12.55 -15.21
C ASP A 163 3.88 12.03 -15.89
N ALA A 164 3.41 12.75 -16.93
CA ALA A 164 2.28 12.30 -17.75
C ALA A 164 2.59 10.99 -18.46
N GLN A 165 3.80 10.87 -19.02
CA GLN A 165 4.25 9.68 -19.73
C GLN A 165 4.38 8.46 -18.80
N ASP A 166 4.91 8.65 -17.59
CA ASP A 166 5.07 7.59 -16.60
C ASP A 166 3.71 7.05 -16.16
N VAL A 167 2.73 7.93 -15.91
CA VAL A 167 1.34 7.55 -15.62
C VAL A 167 0.72 6.81 -16.80
N ALA A 168 0.88 7.33 -18.02
CA ALA A 168 0.32 6.71 -19.22
C ALA A 168 0.89 5.31 -19.45
N ASN A 169 2.21 5.14 -19.32
CA ASN A 169 2.89 3.85 -19.41
C ASN A 169 2.41 2.87 -18.35
N PHE A 170 2.28 3.31 -17.10
CA PHE A 170 1.77 2.48 -16.01
C PHE A 170 0.34 2.00 -16.32
N VAL A 171 -0.59 2.92 -16.58
CA VAL A 171 -2.00 2.60 -16.82
C VAL A 171 -2.17 1.71 -18.06
N ALA A 172 -1.48 2.02 -19.17
CA ALA A 172 -1.54 1.20 -20.40
C ALA A 172 -1.07 -0.24 -20.18
N THR A 173 -0.11 -0.45 -19.28
CA THR A 173 0.46 -1.76 -18.96
C THR A 173 -0.47 -2.58 -18.09
N VAL A 174 -1.12 -1.96 -17.09
CA VAL A 174 -1.87 -2.68 -16.05
C VAL A 174 -3.37 -2.75 -16.29
N ALA A 175 -3.92 -1.89 -17.14
CA ALA A 175 -5.36 -1.86 -17.40
C ALA A 175 -5.88 -3.20 -17.94
N GLY A 176 -6.92 -3.73 -17.29
CA GLY A 176 -7.61 -4.96 -17.67
C GLY A 176 -7.00 -6.24 -17.08
N ARG A 177 -6.13 -6.12 -16.06
CA ARG A 177 -5.49 -7.24 -15.36
C ARG A 177 -6.09 -7.52 -13.97
#